data_AF-A0A9E5P439-F1
#
_entry.id   AF-A0A9E5P439-F1
#
_cell.length_a   1.000
_cell.length_b   1.000
_cell.length_c   1.000
_cell.angle_alpha   90.00
_cell.angle_beta   90.00
_cell.angle_gamma   90.00
#
_symmetry.space_group_name_H-M   'P 1'
#
loop_
_entity.id
_entity.type
_entity.pdbx_description
1 polymer ?
#
loop_
_entity_poly.entity_id
_entity_poly.type
_entity_poly.pdbx_seq_one_letter_code
_entity_poly.pdbx_strand_id
1 'polypeptide(L)'
;MAQATEPRKGILLPAGGVAKAAASGRESVLEREEIRQLIELAATLPSRFPSLRDADGREVPADIEFGFYEGRLVLFQIRPFLESPHARRSRFLSSLDRELDRRAVFTVDLDETPSTG
;
A
#
# COMPACT_ATOMS: atom_id res chain seq x y z
N MET A 1 3.51 -10.71 -4.93
CA MET A 1 4.60 -10.09 -5.71
C MET A 1 5.16 -8.94 -4.88
N ALA A 2 6.37 -9.06 -4.33
CA ALA A 2 6.97 -7.99 -3.54
C ALA A 2 7.71 -7.02 -4.48
N GLN A 3 7.27 -5.77 -4.56
CA GLN A 3 7.85 -4.73 -5.43
C GLN A 3 9.36 -4.51 -5.15
N ALA A 4 9.84 -4.88 -3.96
CA ALA A 4 11.23 -4.82 -3.58
C ALA A 4 12.17 -5.75 -4.38
N THR A 5 11.64 -6.80 -5.03
CA THR A 5 12.43 -7.74 -5.83
C THR A 5 12.25 -7.55 -7.34
N GLU A 6 11.54 -6.50 -7.79
CA GLU A 6 11.35 -6.24 -9.22
C GLU A 6 12.70 -5.82 -9.84
N PRO A 7 13.14 -6.41 -10.97
CA PRO A 7 14.44 -6.11 -11.56
C PRO A 7 14.51 -4.69 -12.15
N ARG A 8 13.39 -3.98 -12.23
CA ARG A 8 13.27 -2.63 -12.80
C ARG A 8 12.51 -1.72 -11.85
N LYS A 9 12.98 -0.48 -11.69
CA LYS A 9 12.33 0.57 -10.90
C LYS A 9 11.96 1.77 -11.77
N GLY A 10 10.92 2.50 -11.36
CA GLY A 10 10.61 3.81 -11.94
C GLY A 10 11.64 4.86 -11.51
N ILE A 11 12.02 5.75 -12.41
CA ILE A 11 12.84 6.94 -12.12
C ILE A 11 12.17 8.17 -12.72
N LEU A 12 12.27 9.30 -12.03
CA LEU A 12 11.84 10.60 -12.54
C LEU A 12 12.92 11.15 -13.48
N LEU A 13 12.50 11.68 -14.63
CA LEU A 13 13.41 12.32 -15.59
C LEU A 13 13.52 13.83 -15.29
N PRO A 14 14.70 14.46 -15.48
CA PRO A 14 14.87 15.90 -15.22
C PRO A 14 13.93 16.80 -16.03
N ALA A 15 13.57 16.40 -17.25
CA ALA A 15 12.64 17.13 -18.11
C ALA A 15 11.15 16.81 -17.84
N GLY A 16 10.85 16.02 -16.80
CA GLY A 16 9.52 15.51 -16.51
C GLY A 16 9.26 14.12 -17.12
N GLY A 17 8.25 13.43 -16.58
CA GLY A 17 7.91 12.05 -16.95
C GLY A 17 8.65 10.99 -16.14
N VAL A 18 8.38 9.72 -16.47
CA VAL A 18 8.89 8.54 -15.77
C VAL A 18 9.53 7.59 -16.77
N ALA A 19 10.69 7.05 -16.43
CA ALA A 19 11.32 5.94 -17.15
C ALA A 19 11.48 4.72 -16.24
N LYS A 20 11.69 3.55 -16.83
CA LYS A 20 12.10 2.33 -16.09
C LYS A 20 13.60 2.13 -16.22
N ALA A 21 14.31 2.05 -15.11
CA ALA A 21 15.72 1.70 -15.04
C ALA A 21 15.92 0.38 -14.30
N ALA A 22 17.11 -0.23 -14.38
CA ALA A 22 17.45 -1.37 -13.55
C ALA A 22 17.33 -1.01 -12.06
N ALA A 23 16.78 -1.92 -11.26
CA ALA A 23 16.80 -1.80 -9.81
C ALA A 23 18.25 -1.92 -9.30
N SER A 24 18.51 -1.43 -8.08
CA SER A 24 19.86 -1.47 -7.51
C SER A 24 20.35 -2.88 -7.18
N GLY A 25 19.45 -3.86 -7.12
CA GLY A 25 19.76 -5.24 -6.71
C GLY A 25 20.17 -5.36 -5.23
N ARG A 26 19.98 -4.30 -4.43
CA ARG A 26 20.24 -4.34 -2.99
C ARG A 26 19.20 -5.20 -2.28
N GLU A 27 19.63 -5.82 -1.19
CA GLU A 27 18.77 -6.60 -0.31
C GLU A 27 17.68 -5.73 0.34
N SER A 28 17.98 -4.46 0.63
CA SER A 28 17.02 -3.51 1.18
C SER A 28 16.76 -2.31 0.25
N VAL A 29 15.52 -1.84 0.28
CA VAL A 29 15.11 -0.60 -0.38
C VAL A 29 15.67 0.61 0.38
N LEU A 30 15.51 0.61 1.70
CA LEU A 30 15.91 1.69 2.60
C LEU A 30 17.25 1.40 3.28
N GLU A 31 17.98 2.47 3.57
CA GLU A 31 19.17 2.48 4.41
C GLU A 31 18.78 2.55 5.91
N ARG A 32 19.71 2.17 6.80
CA ARG A 32 19.44 2.18 8.26
C ARG A 32 18.98 3.54 8.80
N GLU A 33 19.59 4.61 8.31
CA GLU A 33 19.25 5.97 8.75
C GLU A 33 17.88 6.42 8.24
N GLU A 34 17.48 5.98 7.04
CA GLU A 34 16.16 6.23 6.48
C GLU A 34 15.07 5.53 7.30
N ILE A 35 15.34 4.29 7.73
CA ILE A 35 14.47 3.55 8.65
C ILE A 35 14.33 4.30 9.99
N ARG A 36 15.43 4.82 10.54
CA ARG A 36 15.42 5.60 11.78
C ARG A 36 14.53 6.84 11.64
N GLN A 37 14.64 7.58 10.54
CA GLN A 37 13.79 8.75 10.25
C GLN A 37 12.29 8.38 10.16
N LEU A 38 11.95 7.24 9.55
CA LEU A 38 10.56 6.77 9.47
C LEU A 38 9.98 6.42 10.85
N ILE A 39 10.77 5.76 11.71
CA ILE A 39 10.36 5.45 13.08
C ILE A 39 10.12 6.73 13.88
N GLU A 40 11.02 7.71 13.75
CA GLU A 40 10.90 9.01 14.42
C GLU A 40 9.69 9.81 13.94
N LEU A 41 9.40 9.79 12.62
CA LEU A 41 8.17 10.35 12.09
C LEU A 41 6.96 9.67 12.74
N ALA A 42 6.88 8.34 12.69
CA ALA A 42 5.73 7.60 13.21
C ALA A 42 5.45 7.90 14.69
N ALA A 43 6.51 8.00 15.51
CA ALA A 43 6.39 8.35 16.92
C ALA A 43 5.87 9.78 17.16
N THR A 44 6.12 10.71 16.24
CA THR A 44 5.73 12.12 16.37
C THR A 44 4.43 12.48 15.65
N LEU A 45 3.93 11.61 14.77
CA LEU A 45 2.72 11.83 13.95
C LEU A 45 1.49 12.30 14.75
N PRO A 46 1.10 11.66 15.87
CA PRO A 46 -0.13 12.06 16.58
C PRO A 46 -0.10 13.51 17.07
N SER A 47 1.10 14.01 17.43
CA SER A 47 1.30 15.38 17.88
C SER A 47 1.35 16.38 16.72
N ARG A 48 1.92 15.99 15.57
CA ARG A 48 2.10 16.86 14.40
C ARG A 48 0.83 16.96 13.54
N PHE A 49 0.01 15.92 13.55
CA PHE A 49 -1.20 15.81 12.74
C PHE A 49 -2.42 15.49 13.63
N PRO A 50 -2.93 16.47 14.39
CA PRO A 50 -4.07 16.27 15.28
C PRO A 50 -5.36 15.91 14.53
N SER A 51 -5.40 16.12 13.21
CA SER A 51 -6.48 15.71 12.31
C SER A 51 -6.53 14.19 12.06
N LEU A 52 -5.55 13.42 12.52
CA LEU A 52 -5.57 11.94 12.52
C LEU A 52 -6.47 11.41 13.65
N ARG A 53 -7.69 11.93 13.74
CA ARG A 53 -8.69 11.51 14.71
C ARG A 53 -10.02 11.22 14.01
N ASP A 54 -10.76 10.25 14.52
CA ASP A 54 -12.14 10.00 14.09
C ASP A 54 -13.11 11.06 14.65
N ALA A 55 -14.39 10.93 14.30
CA ALA A 55 -15.45 11.83 14.77
C ALA A 55 -15.63 11.82 16.30
N ASP A 56 -15.19 10.76 16.97
CA ASP A 56 -15.23 10.62 18.43
C ASP A 56 -13.92 11.09 19.09
N GLY A 57 -12.98 11.65 18.32
CA GLY A 57 -11.70 12.17 18.78
C GLY A 57 -10.64 11.10 19.05
N ARG A 58 -10.88 9.83 18.69
CA ARG A 58 -9.92 8.74 18.85
C ARG A 58 -8.88 8.77 17.74
N GLU A 59 -7.64 8.43 18.08
CA GLU A 59 -6.57 8.36 17.08
C GLU A 59 -6.86 7.27 16.05
N VAL A 60 -6.65 7.59 14.77
CA VAL A 60 -6.82 6.67 13.66
C VAL A 60 -5.49 6.43 12.96
N PRO A 61 -5.27 5.23 12.40
CA PRO A 61 -4.09 4.99 11.57
C PRO A 61 -4.04 5.97 10.41
N ALA A 62 -2.83 6.28 9.94
CA ALA A 62 -2.60 7.13 8.79
C ALA A 62 -2.08 6.32 7.62
N ASP A 63 -2.58 6.63 6.42
CA ASP A 63 -1.99 6.24 5.15
C ASP A 63 -1.03 7.37 4.71
N ILE A 64 0.21 7.01 4.40
CA ILE A 64 1.31 7.97 4.21
C ILE A 64 2.07 7.63 2.93
N GLU A 65 2.08 8.59 2.00
CA GLU A 65 2.95 8.55 0.82
C GLU A 65 4.19 9.39 1.10
N PHE A 66 5.36 8.77 0.98
CA PHE A 66 6.65 9.40 1.26
C PHE A 66 7.73 8.94 0.28
N GLY A 67 8.84 9.65 0.28
CA GLY A 67 10.06 9.26 -0.40
C GLY A 67 11.30 9.77 0.31
N PHE A 68 12.46 9.32 -0.13
CA PHE A 68 13.75 9.84 0.29
C PHE A 68 14.42 10.56 -0.88
N TYR A 69 14.86 11.80 -0.62
CA TYR A 69 15.68 12.56 -1.55
C TYR A 69 16.95 12.99 -0.82
N GLU A 70 18.10 12.57 -1.33
CA GLU A 70 19.41 12.83 -0.71
C GLU A 70 19.46 12.44 0.78
N GLY A 71 18.87 11.29 1.13
CA GLY A 71 18.83 10.75 2.50
C GLY A 71 17.87 11.48 3.44
N ARG A 72 17.05 12.41 2.95
CA ARG A 72 16.05 13.15 3.73
C ARG A 72 14.65 12.61 3.44
N LEU A 73 13.89 12.36 4.50
CA LEU A 73 12.47 12.00 4.40
C LEU A 73 11.63 13.17 3.88
N VAL A 74 10.85 12.91 2.82
CA VAL A 74 9.92 13.85 2.21
C VAL A 74 8.53 13.24 2.21
N LEU A 75 7.54 13.99 2.70
CA LEU A 75 6.13 13.59 2.67
C LEU A 75 5.44 14.14 1.43
N PHE A 76 4.75 13.27 0.70
CA PHE A 76 3.94 13.65 -0.46
C PHE A 76 2.47 13.77 -0.05
N GLN A 77 1.98 12.83 0.75
CA GLN A 77 0.63 12.85 1.28
C GLN A 77 0.57 12.15 2.65
N ILE A 78 -0.32 12.63 3.50
CA ILE A 78 -0.75 11.92 4.70
C ILE A 78 -2.27 12.08 4.84
N ARG A 79 -2.96 10.99 5.14
CA ARG A 79 -4.41 11.00 5.35
C ARG A 79 -4.84 10.00 6.42
N PRO A 80 -5.91 10.28 7.18
CA PRO A 80 -6.57 9.28 8.01
C PRO A 80 -6.97 8.05 7.18
N PHE A 81 -6.61 6.87 7.65
CA PHE A 81 -7.07 5.60 7.08
C PHE A 81 -8.43 5.25 7.66
N LEU A 82 -9.48 5.87 7.12
CA LEU A 82 -10.87 5.65 7.53
C LEU A 82 -11.48 4.51 6.69
N GLU A 83 -11.40 3.28 7.19
CA GLU A 83 -12.29 2.23 6.67
C GLU A 83 -13.73 2.56 7.03
N SER A 84 -14.61 2.64 6.02
CA SER A 84 -16.04 2.88 6.25
C SER A 84 -16.64 1.77 7.12
N PRO A 85 -17.09 2.07 8.35
CA PRO A 85 -17.82 1.09 9.16
C PRO A 85 -19.14 0.67 8.48
N HIS A 86 -19.69 1.52 7.61
CA HIS A 86 -20.90 1.24 6.83
C HIS A 86 -20.67 0.22 5.72
N ALA A 87 -19.51 0.21 5.08
CA ALA A 87 -19.19 -0.79 4.06
C ALA A 87 -19.22 -2.22 4.66
N ARG A 88 -18.67 -2.41 5.87
CA ARG A 88 -18.73 -3.68 6.61
C ARG A 88 -20.14 -4.15 6.95
N ARG A 89 -21.11 -3.24 7.06
CA ARG A 89 -22.52 -3.54 7.39
C ARG A 89 -23.43 -3.56 6.17
N SER A 90 -22.88 -3.36 4.97
CA SER A 90 -23.64 -3.39 3.74
C SER A 90 -24.09 -4.81 3.43
N ARG A 91 -25.39 -5.08 3.63
CA ARG A 91 -26.02 -6.37 3.28
C ARG A 91 -25.76 -6.75 1.82
N PHE A 92 -25.63 -5.76 0.94
CA PHE A 92 -25.31 -5.97 -0.47
C PHE A 92 -23.91 -6.57 -0.65
N LEU A 93 -22.88 -6.00 -0.01
CA LEU A 93 -21.52 -6.55 -0.07
C LEU A 93 -21.45 -7.95 0.56
N SER A 94 -22.10 -8.15 1.72
CA SER A 94 -22.20 -9.48 2.35
C SER A 94 -22.92 -10.52 1.47
N SER A 95 -23.82 -10.09 0.58
CA SER A 95 -24.53 -10.99 -0.32
C SER A 95 -23.68 -11.45 -1.50
N LEU A 96 -22.76 -10.60 -1.98
CA LEU A 96 -21.79 -10.93 -3.03
C LEU A 96 -20.77 -11.96 -2.51
N ASP A 97 -20.27 -11.79 -1.29
CA ASP A 97 -19.36 -12.75 -0.65
C ASP A 97 -20.02 -14.13 -0.46
N ARG A 98 -21.28 -14.15 0.00
CA ARG A 98 -22.07 -15.40 0.09
C ARG A 98 -22.30 -16.09 -1.24
N GLU A 99 -22.24 -15.36 -2.36
CA GLU A 99 -22.36 -15.95 -3.69
C GLU A 99 -21.04 -16.55 -4.17
N LEU A 100 -19.91 -15.94 -3.80
CA LEU A 100 -18.57 -16.49 -4.05
C LEU A 100 -18.34 -17.79 -3.25
N ASP A 101 -18.71 -17.83 -1.98
CA ASP A 101 -18.63 -19.05 -1.16
C ASP A 101 -19.49 -20.20 -1.73
N ARG A 102 -20.64 -19.88 -2.33
CA ARG A 102 -21.50 -20.87 -2.99
C ARG A 102 -20.93 -21.39 -4.31
N ARG A 103 -20.03 -20.64 -4.97
CA ARG A 103 -19.37 -21.02 -6.22
C ARG A 103 -18.00 -21.67 -6.00
N ALA A 104 -17.48 -21.70 -4.77
CA ALA A 104 -16.18 -22.28 -4.43
C ALA A 104 -16.10 -23.82 -4.56
N VAL A 105 -17.16 -24.50 -5.01
CA VAL A 105 -17.14 -25.94 -5.35
C VAL A 105 -16.88 -26.14 -6.86
N PHE A 106 -15.85 -25.47 -7.38
CA PHE A 106 -15.29 -25.87 -8.68
C PHE A 106 -13.78 -25.99 -8.52
N THR A 107 -13.33 -27.22 -8.35
CA THR A 107 -11.90 -27.54 -8.40
C THR A 107 -11.50 -27.44 -9.87
N VAL A 108 -10.79 -26.38 -10.23
CA VAL A 108 -10.15 -26.27 -11.55
C VAL A 108 -8.90 -27.14 -11.50
N ASP A 109 -8.85 -28.18 -12.33
CA ASP A 109 -7.61 -28.93 -12.57
C ASP A 109 -6.67 -28.03 -13.37
N LEU A 110 -5.54 -27.66 -12.77
CA LEU A 110 -4.57 -26.74 -13.37
C LEU A 110 -3.66 -27.43 -14.39
N ASP A 111 -3.70 -28.77 -14.46
CA ASP A 111 -2.93 -29.57 -15.41
C ASP A 111 -3.72 -29.92 -16.69
N GLU A 112 -5.02 -29.58 -16.74
CA GLU A 112 -5.85 -29.81 -17.93
C GLU A 112 -5.62 -28.71 -18.98
N THR A 113 -5.15 -29.09 -20.18
CA THR A 113 -5.08 -28.17 -21.32
C THR A 113 -6.50 -27.83 -21.80
N PRO A 114 -6.88 -26.54 -21.91
CA PRO A 114 -8.22 -26.16 -22.34
C PRO A 114 -8.55 -26.73 -23.72
N SER A 115 -9.61 -27.52 -23.83
CA SER A 115 -10.13 -27.98 -25.13
C SER A 115 -10.65 -26.79 -25.91
N THR A 116 -10.06 -26.51 -27.08
CA THR A 116 -10.53 -25.49 -28.01
C THR A 116 -11.84 -25.96 -28.65
N GLY A 117 -12.96 -25.40 -28.17
CA GLY A 117 -14.25 -25.43 -28.85
C GLY A 117 -14.45 -24.20 -29.73
#